data_AF-A0A9X4HSR3-F1
#
_entry.id   AF-A0A9X4HSR3-F1
#
_cell.length_a   1.000
_cell.length_b   1.000
_cell.length_c   1.000
_cell.angle_alpha   90.00
_cell.angle_beta   90.00
_cell.angle_gamma   90.00
#
_symmetry.space_group_name_H-M   'P 1'
#
loop_
_entity.id
_entity.type
_entity.pdbx_description
1 polymer ?
#
loop_
_entity_poly.entity_id
_entity_poly.type
_entity_poly.pdbx_seq_one_letter_code
_entity_poly.pdbx_strand_id
1 'polypeptide(L)'
;MNKPVGLLLACLAISGCTSISKIYQVAMDPALPVGGPNNDISHLALSLYAADPPAPVSLEPTDSGEQIPLHGHPEQLAANLSATSPVELTDKLSSLAEQLHRNYPTSVEGEQASVVPKAPAALASYATPQTALPEELDLQPQHQPPSSIVFKVLQLRDDSLLLDATYEQVEEDLDKALGTTLISVDDYRLTPGQFKFIEHEEINERTRYIAVVARLGDNPKGRWKDAVRIQARGYNHTVHVHFENNAVELRQDSEYRRDK
;
A
#
# COMPACT_ATOMS: atom_id res chain seq x y z
N MET A 1 -42.95 69.94 34.04
CA MET A 1 -43.30 69.03 32.94
C MET A 1 -42.07 68.84 32.07
N ASN A 2 -41.10 68.00 32.48
CA ASN A 2 -39.79 67.94 31.84
C ASN A 2 -39.25 66.51 32.01
N LYS A 3 -39.41 65.66 30.99
CA LYS A 3 -38.88 64.28 30.96
C LYS A 3 -37.51 64.29 30.25
N PRO A 4 -36.48 63.58 30.77
CA PRO A 4 -35.19 63.45 30.09
C PRO A 4 -35.29 62.40 28.98
N VAL A 5 -35.78 62.81 27.81
CA VAL A 5 -35.87 61.94 26.60
C VAL A 5 -34.52 61.84 25.87
N GLY A 6 -33.52 62.64 26.25
CA GLY A 6 -32.23 62.71 25.55
C GLY A 6 -31.25 61.56 25.82
N LEU A 7 -31.42 60.76 26.88
CA LEU A 7 -30.42 59.76 27.27
C LEU A 7 -30.63 58.39 26.62
N LEU A 8 -31.82 58.10 26.08
CA LEU A 8 -32.15 56.77 25.56
C LEU A 8 -31.71 56.56 24.10
N LEU A 9 -31.30 57.61 23.38
CA LEU A 9 -30.88 57.52 21.98
C LEU A 9 -29.38 57.20 21.78
N ALA A 10 -28.56 57.27 22.83
CA ALA A 10 -27.11 57.07 22.74
C ALA A 10 -26.65 55.60 22.83
N CYS A 11 -27.54 54.68 23.26
CA CYS A 11 -27.19 53.26 23.44
C CYS A 11 -27.42 52.39 22.18
N LEU A 12 -28.03 52.93 21.12
CA LEU A 12 -28.29 52.20 19.87
C LEU A 12 -27.13 52.21 18.87
N ALA A 13 -26.05 52.96 19.14
CA ALA A 13 -24.93 53.11 18.21
C ALA A 13 -23.73 52.16 18.45
N ILE A 14 -23.76 51.33 19.51
CA ILE A 14 -22.58 50.55 19.95
C ILE A 14 -22.80 49.03 19.83
N SER A 15 -23.95 48.57 19.34
CA SER A 15 -24.20 47.15 19.07
C SER A 15 -23.79 46.73 17.63
N GLY A 16 -22.72 47.33 17.11
CA GLY A 16 -22.11 46.95 15.83
C GLY A 16 -21.05 45.86 16.02
N CYS A 17 -21.48 44.64 16.33
CA CYS A 17 -20.60 43.49 16.54
C CYS A 17 -19.83 43.10 15.26
N THR A 18 -18.49 43.18 15.30
CA THR A 18 -17.44 42.49 14.50
C THR A 18 -17.47 42.44 12.96
N SER A 19 -18.58 42.77 12.28
CA SER A 19 -18.72 42.54 10.84
C SER A 19 -18.04 43.59 9.95
N ILE A 20 -17.85 44.82 10.45
CA ILE A 20 -17.33 45.93 9.62
C ILE A 20 -15.81 45.86 9.36
N SER A 21 -15.07 45.19 10.25
CA SER A 21 -13.62 45.08 10.15
C SER A 21 -13.19 44.14 9.00
N LYS A 22 -13.97 43.08 8.74
CA LYS A 22 -13.69 42.13 7.65
C LYS A 22 -13.99 42.73 6.26
N ILE A 23 -15.01 43.58 6.15
CA ILE A 23 -15.35 44.23 4.87
C ILE A 23 -14.19 45.12 4.37
N TYR A 24 -13.55 45.85 5.29
CA TYR A 24 -12.37 46.67 4.96
C TYR A 24 -11.16 45.82 4.55
N GLN A 25 -10.93 44.70 5.22
CA GLN A 25 -9.83 43.79 4.91
C GLN A 25 -9.99 43.18 3.51
N VAL A 26 -11.18 42.68 3.16
CA VAL A 26 -11.48 42.09 1.83
C VAL A 26 -11.36 43.12 0.71
N ALA A 27 -11.71 44.38 0.97
CA ALA A 27 -11.53 45.44 -0.02
C ALA A 27 -10.05 45.78 -0.30
N MET A 28 -9.17 45.60 0.69
CA MET A 28 -7.73 45.86 0.59
C MET A 28 -6.95 44.67 0.05
N ASP A 29 -7.43 43.45 0.31
CA ASP A 29 -6.87 42.21 -0.21
C ASP A 29 -8.00 41.30 -0.67
N PRO A 30 -8.37 41.34 -1.98
CA PRO A 30 -9.43 40.51 -2.53
C PRO A 30 -9.04 39.02 -2.58
N ALA A 31 -7.79 38.66 -2.26
CA ALA A 31 -7.38 37.27 -2.08
C ALA A 31 -7.67 36.74 -0.67
N LEU A 32 -8.14 37.58 0.26
CA LEU A 32 -8.60 37.12 1.58
C LEU A 32 -9.86 36.24 1.43
N PRO A 33 -9.82 34.99 1.91
CA PRO A 33 -10.96 34.09 1.81
C PRO A 33 -12.14 34.63 2.63
N VAL A 34 -13.25 34.89 1.95
CA VAL A 34 -14.50 35.33 2.56
C VAL A 34 -15.34 34.13 2.99
N GLY A 35 -15.26 33.78 4.27
CA GLY A 35 -16.05 32.69 4.85
C GLY A 35 -15.69 32.45 6.31
N GLY A 36 -16.58 31.79 7.05
CA GLY A 36 -16.18 31.09 8.27
C GLY A 36 -15.30 29.89 7.92
N PRO A 37 -14.82 29.13 8.91
CA PRO A 37 -14.15 27.88 8.60
C PRO A 37 -15.08 26.98 7.80
N ASN A 38 -14.57 26.39 6.72
CA ASN A 38 -15.41 25.60 5.82
C ASN A 38 -15.94 24.37 6.59
N ASN A 39 -17.26 24.29 6.81
CA ASN A 39 -17.93 23.22 7.56
C ASN A 39 -18.52 22.15 6.62
N ASP A 40 -17.98 22.09 5.41
CA ASP A 40 -18.26 21.02 4.47
C ASP A 40 -17.83 19.68 5.05
N ILE A 41 -18.39 18.61 4.52
CA ILE A 41 -18.03 17.26 4.90
C ILE A 41 -16.54 17.00 4.61
N SER A 42 -15.83 16.34 5.52
CA SER A 42 -14.42 16.04 5.27
C SER A 42 -14.26 15.07 4.10
N HIS A 43 -13.09 15.11 3.46
CA HIS A 43 -12.73 14.13 2.45
C HIS A 43 -11.65 13.19 2.98
N LEU A 44 -11.63 11.96 2.47
CA LEU A 44 -10.66 10.92 2.78
C LEU A 44 -9.97 10.46 1.51
N ALA A 45 -8.64 10.56 1.50
CA ALA A 45 -7.78 9.85 0.57
C ALA A 45 -7.12 8.66 1.28
N LEU A 46 -6.82 7.61 0.51
CA LEU A 46 -6.15 6.41 1.02
C LEU A 46 -4.85 6.18 0.28
N SER A 47 -3.78 5.95 1.05
CA SER A 47 -2.47 5.52 0.56
C SER A 47 -2.27 4.08 0.97
N LEU A 48 -2.27 3.15 0.02
CA LEU A 48 -2.26 1.71 0.27
C LEU A 48 -0.91 1.12 -0.14
N TYR A 49 -0.29 0.33 0.74
CA TYR A 49 0.95 -0.35 0.45
C TYR A 49 0.98 -1.75 1.07
N ALA A 50 1.40 -2.75 0.30
CA ALA A 50 1.70 -4.09 0.79
C ALA A 50 3.19 -4.39 0.55
N ALA A 51 3.90 -4.67 1.64
CA ALA A 51 5.28 -5.12 1.57
C ALA A 51 5.37 -6.49 0.89
N ASP A 52 6.51 -6.75 0.25
CA ASP A 52 6.80 -8.08 -0.26
C ASP A 52 6.88 -9.09 0.88
N PRO A 53 6.39 -10.33 0.68
CA PRO A 53 6.60 -11.37 1.67
C PRO A 53 8.11 -11.61 1.84
N PRO A 54 8.59 -11.89 3.07
CA PRO A 54 9.97 -12.27 3.25
C PRO A 54 10.29 -13.47 2.35
N ALA A 55 11.47 -13.44 1.71
CA ALA A 55 11.92 -14.56 0.89
C ALA A 55 11.79 -15.86 1.72
N PRO A 56 11.29 -16.96 1.14
CA PRO A 56 11.19 -18.22 1.86
C PRO A 56 12.60 -18.59 2.33
N VAL A 57 12.79 -18.66 3.64
CA VAL A 57 14.00 -19.22 4.23
C VAL A 57 13.97 -20.70 3.88
N SER A 58 14.78 -21.13 2.90
CA SER A 58 15.04 -22.56 2.70
C SER A 58 15.64 -23.09 4.00
N LEU A 59 14.83 -23.81 4.76
CA LEU A 59 15.29 -24.64 5.85
C LEU A 59 16.04 -25.81 5.20
N GLU A 60 17.33 -25.64 4.92
CA GLU A 60 18.17 -26.79 4.65
C GLU A 60 18.17 -27.68 5.90
N PRO A 61 17.81 -28.97 5.80
CA PRO A 61 18.00 -29.90 6.90
C PRO A 61 19.50 -30.09 7.11
N THR A 62 20.03 -29.49 8.17
CA THR A 62 21.36 -29.82 8.67
C THR A 62 21.32 -31.21 9.29
N ASP A 63 22.24 -32.05 8.82
CA ASP A 63 22.81 -33.25 9.45
C ASP A 63 22.12 -34.61 9.20
N SER A 64 22.67 -35.38 8.25
CA SER A 64 23.60 -36.50 8.56
C SER A 64 23.88 -37.31 7.30
N GLY A 65 25.15 -37.62 7.09
CA GLY A 65 25.69 -38.11 5.84
C GLY A 65 25.22 -39.51 5.40
N GLU A 66 25.15 -39.69 4.09
CA GLU A 66 25.69 -40.86 3.40
C GLU A 66 25.87 -40.50 1.92
N GLN A 67 27.06 -40.75 1.36
CA GLN A 67 27.37 -40.51 -0.04
C GLN A 67 26.71 -41.56 -0.94
N ILE A 68 26.03 -41.15 -2.02
CA ILE A 68 25.84 -41.99 -3.21
C ILE A 68 26.05 -41.12 -4.48
N PRO A 69 26.79 -41.57 -5.51
CA PRO A 69 27.30 -40.71 -6.58
C PRO A 69 26.40 -40.65 -7.84
N LEU A 70 26.44 -39.47 -8.46
CA LEU A 70 26.51 -39.15 -9.89
C LEU A 70 25.34 -39.53 -10.82
N HIS A 71 24.71 -38.52 -11.43
CA HIS A 71 24.33 -38.32 -12.86
C HIS A 71 23.68 -36.92 -12.91
N GLY A 72 24.32 -35.84 -13.40
CA GLY A 72 24.71 -35.60 -14.78
C GLY A 72 23.83 -34.49 -15.37
N HIS A 73 24.07 -33.21 -15.03
CA HIS A 73 23.63 -32.03 -15.78
C HIS A 73 24.71 -30.93 -15.70
N PRO A 74 25.03 -30.25 -16.82
CA PRO A 74 26.20 -29.37 -16.91
C PRO A 74 25.98 -28.01 -16.24
N GLU A 75 26.95 -27.64 -15.40
CA GLU A 75 27.47 -26.27 -15.18
C GLU A 75 26.47 -25.23 -14.61
N GLN A 76 25.98 -25.44 -13.38
CA GLN A 76 25.66 -24.31 -12.51
C GLN A 76 26.96 -23.87 -11.81
N LEU A 77 27.50 -22.72 -12.21
CA LEU A 77 28.62 -22.10 -11.50
C LEU A 77 28.08 -21.44 -10.22
N ALA A 78 28.19 -22.14 -9.10
CA ALA A 78 27.90 -21.60 -7.78
C ALA A 78 29.21 -21.30 -7.04
N ALA A 79 29.37 -20.06 -6.54
CA ALA A 79 30.48 -19.67 -5.68
C ALA A 79 29.95 -19.08 -4.38
N ASN A 80 30.34 -19.67 -3.24
CA ASN A 80 30.03 -19.15 -1.91
C ASN A 80 31.22 -18.37 -1.37
N LEU A 81 31.02 -17.09 -1.07
CA LEU A 81 32.04 -16.18 -0.55
C LEU A 81 31.71 -15.85 0.91
N SER A 82 32.55 -16.31 1.83
CA SER A 82 32.48 -15.95 3.24
C SER A 82 33.89 -15.65 3.75
N ALA A 83 34.01 -14.61 4.57
CA ALA A 83 35.28 -14.15 5.13
C ALA A 83 35.06 -13.50 6.49
N THR A 84 36.04 -13.62 7.37
CA THR A 84 35.96 -13.06 8.73
C THR A 84 36.58 -11.66 8.81
N SER A 85 37.24 -11.23 7.73
CA SER A 85 37.84 -9.90 7.62
C SER A 85 37.80 -9.36 6.18
N PRO A 86 37.82 -8.04 5.98
CA PRO A 86 37.79 -7.43 4.65
C PRO A 86 38.96 -7.83 3.76
N VAL A 87 40.15 -8.03 4.34
CA VAL A 87 41.38 -8.40 3.62
C VAL A 87 41.28 -9.82 3.07
N GLU A 88 40.78 -10.75 3.88
CA GLU A 88 40.57 -12.15 3.48
C GLU A 88 39.51 -12.27 2.36
N LEU A 89 38.50 -11.41 2.39
CA LEU A 89 37.47 -11.37 1.35
C LEU A 89 38.04 -10.92 0.01
N THR A 90 38.89 -9.88 0.00
CA THR A 90 39.55 -9.39 -1.21
C THR A 90 40.52 -10.40 -1.83
N ASP A 91 41.22 -11.17 -1.00
CA ASP A 91 42.10 -12.25 -1.49
C ASP A 91 41.29 -13.36 -2.17
N LYS A 92 40.18 -13.78 -1.55
CA LYS A 92 39.28 -14.80 -2.10
C LYS A 92 38.60 -14.35 -3.40
N LEU A 93 38.17 -13.10 -3.47
CA LEU A 93 37.59 -12.51 -4.69
C LEU A 93 38.61 -12.47 -5.84
N SER A 94 39.85 -12.08 -5.55
CA SER A 94 40.92 -12.00 -6.55
C SER A 94 41.27 -13.39 -7.09
N SER A 95 41.34 -14.39 -6.21
CA SER A 95 41.56 -15.79 -6.62
C SER A 95 40.44 -16.32 -7.53
N LEU A 96 39.19 -15.99 -7.21
CA LEU A 96 38.05 -16.43 -8.03
C LEU A 96 38.04 -15.75 -9.41
N ALA A 97 38.36 -14.46 -9.46
CA ALA A 97 38.47 -13.71 -10.72
C ALA A 97 39.56 -14.30 -11.65
N GLU A 98 40.72 -14.65 -11.10
CA GLU A 98 41.81 -15.29 -11.84
C GLU A 98 41.37 -16.66 -12.41
N GLN A 99 40.61 -17.41 -11.61
CA GLN A 99 40.13 -18.75 -11.97
C GLN A 99 39.07 -18.69 -13.08
N LEU A 100 38.20 -17.67 -13.07
CA LEU A 100 37.27 -17.43 -14.17
C LEU A 100 37.97 -16.97 -15.44
N HIS A 101 38.97 -16.09 -15.34
CA HIS A 101 39.73 -15.62 -16.52
C HIS A 101 40.53 -16.76 -17.17
N ARG A 102 41.06 -17.68 -16.37
CA ARG A 102 41.72 -18.91 -16.85
C ARG A 102 40.77 -19.85 -17.58
N ASN A 103 39.54 -19.99 -17.08
CA ASN A 103 38.56 -20.92 -17.64
C ASN A 103 37.81 -20.34 -18.84
N TYR A 104 37.71 -19.01 -18.94
CA TYR A 104 37.03 -18.30 -20.02
C TYR A 104 37.88 -17.10 -20.47
N PRO A 105 38.91 -17.32 -21.30
CA PRO A 105 39.70 -16.21 -21.84
C PRO A 105 38.79 -15.34 -22.70
N THR A 106 38.66 -14.07 -22.34
CA THR A 106 37.85 -13.10 -23.08
C THR A 106 38.49 -12.84 -24.45
N SER A 107 37.87 -13.32 -25.54
CA SER A 107 38.23 -12.88 -26.89
C SER A 107 37.80 -11.43 -27.09
N VAL A 108 38.76 -10.55 -27.37
CA VAL A 108 38.55 -9.17 -27.79
C VAL A 108 38.81 -9.05 -29.28
N GLU A 109 37.84 -8.53 -30.04
CA GLU A 109 37.86 -7.93 -31.40
C GLU A 109 36.45 -8.15 -31.99
N GLY A 110 35.71 -7.24 -32.65
CA GLY A 110 35.94 -5.95 -33.26
C GLY A 110 34.90 -5.82 -34.40
N GLU A 111 34.15 -4.71 -34.42
CA GLU A 111 33.51 -4.06 -35.60
C GLU A 111 32.25 -4.62 -36.34
N GLN A 112 31.24 -3.71 -36.42
CA GLN A 112 30.22 -3.39 -37.43
C GLN A 112 29.61 -4.46 -38.37
N ALA A 113 28.26 -4.54 -38.43
CA ALA A 113 27.44 -3.86 -39.46
C ALA A 113 25.98 -4.36 -39.54
N SER A 114 25.05 -3.40 -39.64
CA SER A 114 23.64 -3.54 -40.05
C SER A 114 23.44 -4.26 -41.40
N VAL A 115 22.26 -4.85 -41.61
CA VAL A 115 21.25 -4.47 -42.63
C VAL A 115 20.20 -5.59 -42.81
N VAL A 116 18.96 -5.28 -42.44
CA VAL A 116 17.66 -5.87 -42.87
C VAL A 116 17.39 -5.35 -44.31
N PRO A 117 16.84 -6.10 -45.30
CA PRO A 117 15.38 -6.34 -45.31
C PRO A 117 14.80 -7.52 -46.12
N LYS A 118 13.50 -7.76 -45.84
CA LYS A 118 12.40 -8.09 -46.79
C LYS A 118 11.74 -9.47 -46.63
N ALA A 119 10.60 -9.48 -45.94
CA ALA A 119 9.48 -10.40 -46.21
C ALA A 119 8.55 -9.73 -47.27
N PRO A 120 7.67 -10.45 -48.00
CA PRO A 120 6.56 -11.17 -47.38
C PRO A 120 6.12 -12.50 -48.03
N ALA A 121 5.24 -13.19 -47.29
CA ALA A 121 4.22 -14.15 -47.72
C ALA A 121 4.65 -15.60 -48.03
N ALA A 122 4.18 -16.54 -47.19
CA ALA A 122 3.18 -17.53 -47.61
C ALA A 122 2.55 -18.21 -46.38
N LEU A 123 1.22 -18.14 -46.30
CA LEU A 123 0.38 -18.98 -45.46
C LEU A 123 0.59 -20.45 -45.87
N ALA A 124 1.15 -21.26 -44.98
CA ALA A 124 1.15 -22.71 -45.12
C ALA A 124 0.47 -23.29 -43.88
N SER A 125 -0.84 -23.55 -44.01
CA SER A 125 -1.55 -24.46 -43.13
C SER A 125 -1.20 -25.89 -43.52
N TYR A 126 -0.72 -26.67 -42.56
CA TYR A 126 -0.89 -28.11 -42.55
C TYR A 126 -1.29 -28.51 -41.14
N ALA A 127 -2.55 -28.95 -41.02
CA ALA A 127 -3.04 -29.67 -39.88
C ALA A 127 -2.46 -31.09 -39.90
N THR A 128 -1.83 -31.51 -38.81
CA THR A 128 -1.66 -32.93 -38.43
C THR A 128 -1.38 -33.01 -36.92
N PRO A 129 -1.56 -34.17 -36.27
CA PRO A 129 -2.45 -34.33 -35.13
C PRO A 129 -1.73 -34.23 -33.80
N GLN A 130 -2.55 -33.97 -32.78
CA GLN A 130 -2.19 -34.00 -31.37
C GLN A 130 -1.79 -35.43 -30.97
N THR A 131 -0.49 -35.73 -31.02
CA THR A 131 0.10 -36.88 -30.31
C THR A 131 0.49 -36.36 -28.93
N ALA A 132 -0.34 -36.66 -27.94
CA ALA A 132 0.00 -36.48 -26.54
C ALA A 132 1.23 -37.35 -26.21
N LEU A 133 2.33 -36.70 -25.83
CA LEU A 133 3.41 -37.30 -25.06
C LEU A 133 3.35 -36.72 -23.65
N PRO A 134 3.73 -37.49 -22.63
CA PRO A 134 3.38 -37.22 -21.25
C PRO A 134 3.97 -35.89 -20.80
N GLU A 135 3.15 -35.12 -20.13
CA GLU A 135 3.55 -34.00 -19.29
C GLU A 135 4.58 -34.53 -18.29
N GLU A 136 5.87 -34.42 -18.61
CA GLU A 136 6.90 -34.42 -17.60
C GLU A 136 6.49 -33.29 -16.67
N LEU A 137 6.03 -33.66 -15.47
CA LEU A 137 5.75 -32.75 -14.38
C LEU A 137 7.01 -31.91 -14.20
N ASP A 138 7.00 -30.74 -14.81
CA ASP A 138 7.95 -29.68 -14.55
C ASP A 138 7.67 -29.28 -13.10
N LEU A 139 8.37 -29.95 -12.17
CA LEU A 139 8.49 -29.56 -10.79
C LEU A 139 9.38 -28.30 -10.75
N GLN A 140 8.98 -27.26 -11.48
CA GLN A 140 9.34 -25.91 -11.13
C GLN A 140 8.90 -25.75 -9.67
N PRO A 141 9.79 -25.25 -8.78
CA PRO A 141 9.35 -24.81 -7.46
C PRO A 141 8.14 -23.93 -7.70
N GLN A 142 6.99 -24.35 -7.20
CA GLN A 142 5.77 -23.55 -7.25
C GLN A 142 6.10 -22.29 -6.46
N HIS A 143 6.66 -21.28 -7.14
CA HIS A 143 6.64 -19.91 -6.66
C HIS A 143 5.17 -19.57 -6.63
N GLN A 144 4.54 -19.89 -5.50
CA GLN A 144 3.17 -19.50 -5.22
C GLN A 144 3.14 -17.99 -5.51
N PRO A 145 2.35 -17.55 -6.51
CA PRO A 145 2.28 -16.14 -6.80
C PRO A 145 1.89 -15.41 -5.52
N PRO A 146 2.45 -14.23 -5.24
CA PRO A 146 2.21 -13.52 -3.99
C PRO A 146 0.70 -13.39 -3.79
N SER A 147 0.18 -14.03 -2.74
CA SER A 147 -1.26 -14.12 -2.52
C SER A 147 -1.81 -12.72 -2.31
N SER A 148 -2.71 -12.31 -3.19
CA SER A 148 -3.33 -11.00 -3.11
C SER A 148 -4.10 -10.82 -1.79
N ILE A 149 -3.90 -9.69 -1.15
CA ILE A 149 -4.52 -9.33 0.13
C ILE A 149 -5.85 -8.66 -0.17
N VAL A 150 -6.94 -9.24 0.36
CA VAL A 150 -8.27 -8.65 0.32
C VAL A 150 -8.54 -7.99 1.67
N PHE A 151 -9.04 -6.77 1.64
CA PHE A 151 -9.34 -6.02 2.85
C PHE A 151 -10.51 -5.07 2.62
N LYS A 152 -11.14 -4.69 3.73
CA LYS A 152 -12.25 -3.74 3.77
C LYS A 152 -11.81 -2.49 4.51
N VAL A 153 -12.12 -1.33 3.97
CA VAL A 153 -12.04 -0.06 4.70
C VAL A 153 -13.43 0.31 5.15
N LEU A 154 -13.56 0.68 6.42
CA LEU A 154 -14.83 0.91 7.09
C LEU A 154 -14.90 2.35 7.56
N GLN A 155 -16.06 2.97 7.37
CA GLN A 155 -16.41 4.20 8.06
C GLN A 155 -17.27 3.86 9.27
N LEU A 156 -16.82 4.28 10.46
CA LEU A 156 -17.46 3.93 11.72
C LEU A 156 -17.86 5.16 12.51
N ARG A 157 -18.99 5.05 13.21
CA ARG A 157 -19.42 6.03 14.23
C ARG A 157 -18.64 5.86 15.54
N ASP A 158 -18.28 4.63 15.86
CA ASP A 158 -17.54 4.23 17.05
C ASP A 158 -16.73 2.95 16.76
N ASP A 159 -15.54 2.83 17.32
CA ASP A 159 -14.60 1.72 17.09
C ASP A 159 -14.70 0.60 18.14
N SER A 160 -15.41 0.81 19.26
CA SER A 160 -15.44 -0.14 20.38
C SER A 160 -15.91 -1.54 19.96
N LEU A 161 -16.97 -1.62 19.15
CA LEU A 161 -17.48 -2.91 18.66
C LEU A 161 -16.49 -3.58 17.71
N LEU A 162 -15.79 -2.81 16.87
CA LEU A 162 -14.76 -3.38 16.00
C LEU A 162 -13.59 -3.91 16.83
N LEU A 163 -13.14 -3.19 17.86
CA LEU A 163 -12.01 -3.60 18.69
C LEU A 163 -12.32 -4.85 19.53
N ASP A 164 -13.56 -5.02 19.97
CA ASP A 164 -14.02 -6.22 20.70
C ASP A 164 -14.33 -7.42 19.79
N ALA A 165 -14.74 -7.18 18.54
CA ALA A 165 -15.13 -8.25 17.62
C ALA A 165 -14.01 -9.26 17.30
N THR A 166 -14.37 -10.53 17.24
CA THR A 166 -13.46 -11.61 16.82
C THR A 166 -13.34 -11.67 15.29
N TYR A 167 -12.32 -12.38 14.80
CA TYR A 167 -12.08 -12.53 13.36
C TYR A 167 -13.25 -13.26 12.69
N GLU A 168 -13.72 -14.33 13.34
CA GLU A 168 -14.79 -15.18 12.85
C GLU A 168 -16.12 -14.42 12.73
N GLN A 169 -16.45 -13.58 13.71
CA GLN A 169 -17.66 -12.75 13.68
C GLN A 169 -17.65 -11.75 12.54
N VAL A 170 -16.50 -11.12 12.29
CA VAL A 170 -16.34 -10.13 11.22
C VAL A 170 -16.36 -10.79 9.84
N GLU A 171 -15.77 -11.97 9.71
CA GLU A 171 -15.78 -12.75 8.46
C GLU A 171 -17.15 -13.37 8.14
N GLU A 172 -17.91 -13.78 9.16
CA GLU A 172 -19.26 -14.33 8.99
C GLU A 172 -20.26 -13.23 8.61
N ASP A 173 -20.34 -12.16 9.41
CA ASP A 173 -21.31 -11.08 9.21
C ASP A 173 -20.82 -9.78 9.87
N LEU A 174 -20.09 -8.98 9.08
CA LEU A 174 -19.55 -7.69 9.49
C LEU A 174 -20.65 -6.72 9.94
N ASP A 175 -21.77 -6.66 9.22
CA ASP A 175 -22.90 -5.78 9.52
C ASP A 175 -23.52 -6.12 10.87
N LYS A 176 -23.62 -7.41 11.20
CA LYS A 176 -24.11 -7.86 12.51
C LYS A 176 -23.08 -7.65 13.62
N ALA A 177 -21.79 -7.87 13.35
CA ALA A 177 -20.72 -7.68 14.32
C ALA A 177 -20.61 -6.22 14.79
N LEU A 178 -20.77 -5.27 13.85
CA LEU A 178 -20.65 -3.84 14.14
C LEU A 178 -22.02 -3.15 14.35
N GLY A 179 -23.11 -3.74 13.87
CA GLY A 179 -24.45 -3.20 14.02
C GLY A 179 -24.54 -1.75 13.53
N THR A 180 -25.09 -0.87 14.37
CA THR A 180 -25.32 0.54 13.99
C THR A 180 -24.07 1.43 14.02
N THR A 181 -22.91 0.90 14.42
CA THR A 181 -21.67 1.68 14.36
C THR A 181 -21.06 1.69 12.95
N LEU A 182 -21.39 0.69 12.13
CA LEU A 182 -20.99 0.64 10.72
C LEU A 182 -21.79 1.64 9.90
N ILE A 183 -21.09 2.44 9.09
CA ILE A 183 -21.69 3.44 8.20
C ILE A 183 -21.52 3.06 6.74
N SER A 184 -20.31 2.70 6.34
CA SER A 184 -20.00 2.22 4.99
C SER A 184 -18.86 1.20 5.00
N VAL A 185 -18.81 0.41 3.94
CA VAL A 185 -17.80 -0.63 3.69
C VAL A 185 -17.31 -0.49 2.26
N ASP A 186 -16.00 -0.39 2.10
CA ASP A 186 -15.35 -0.34 0.80
C ASP A 186 -14.39 -1.52 0.66
N ASP A 187 -14.58 -2.31 -0.40
CA ASP A 187 -13.81 -3.52 -0.69
C ASP A 187 -12.59 -3.22 -1.55
N TYR A 188 -11.42 -3.66 -1.09
CA TYR A 188 -10.16 -3.49 -1.80
C TYR A 188 -9.35 -4.78 -1.91
N ARG A 189 -8.45 -4.74 -2.88
CA ARG A 189 -7.50 -5.80 -3.17
C ARG A 189 -6.15 -5.17 -3.50
N LEU A 190 -5.10 -5.70 -2.89
CA LEU A 190 -3.73 -5.26 -3.12
C LEU A 190 -2.81 -6.48 -3.30
N THR A 191 -1.91 -6.40 -4.26
CA THR A 191 -0.88 -7.43 -4.45
C THR A 191 0.36 -7.04 -3.62
N PRO A 192 1.07 -7.98 -2.98
CA PRO A 192 2.36 -7.69 -2.37
C PRO A 192 3.32 -6.97 -3.34
N GLY A 193 4.06 -5.99 -2.84
CA GLY A 193 4.91 -5.08 -3.62
C GLY A 193 4.15 -3.92 -4.27
N GLN A 194 2.81 -3.93 -4.25
CA GLN A 194 1.99 -2.89 -4.89
C GLN A 194 1.76 -1.70 -3.97
N PHE A 195 1.88 -0.50 -4.56
CA PHE A 195 1.36 0.74 -4.02
C PHE A 195 0.12 1.18 -4.80
N LYS A 196 -0.89 1.70 -4.10
CA LYS A 196 -2.09 2.29 -4.71
C LYS A 196 -2.55 3.51 -3.92
N PHE A 197 -2.82 4.61 -4.63
CA PHE A 197 -3.42 5.80 -4.05
C PHE A 197 -4.88 5.93 -4.50
N ILE A 198 -5.76 6.27 -3.58
CA ILE A 198 -7.18 6.54 -3.82
C ILE A 198 -7.41 8.02 -3.47
N GLU A 199 -8.00 8.74 -4.42
CA GLU A 199 -8.24 10.17 -4.29
C GLU A 199 -9.28 10.50 -3.21
N HIS A 200 -9.35 11.78 -2.88
CA HIS A 200 -10.17 12.33 -1.81
C HIS A 200 -11.68 12.18 -2.10
N GLU A 201 -12.36 11.29 -1.39
CA GLU A 201 -13.81 11.10 -1.46
C GLU A 201 -14.51 11.71 -0.23
N GLU A 202 -15.72 12.23 -0.41
CA GLU A 202 -16.55 12.75 0.69
C GLU A 202 -16.92 11.61 1.66
N ILE A 203 -16.63 11.76 2.96
CA ILE A 203 -17.00 10.76 3.96
C ILE A 203 -18.45 10.94 4.43
N ASN A 204 -19.00 9.99 5.17
CA ASN A 204 -20.30 10.24 5.81
C ASN A 204 -20.16 11.24 6.97
N GLU A 205 -21.15 12.13 7.11
CA GLU A 205 -21.16 13.15 8.17
C GLU A 205 -21.11 12.61 9.61
N ARG A 206 -21.48 11.34 9.79
CA ARG A 206 -21.49 10.65 11.09
C ARG A 206 -20.21 9.87 11.35
N THR A 207 -19.29 9.81 10.39
CA THR A 207 -18.02 9.08 10.49
C THR A 207 -17.10 9.76 11.48
N ARG A 208 -16.61 8.98 12.45
CA ARG A 208 -15.67 9.41 13.48
C ARG A 208 -14.38 8.61 13.46
N TYR A 209 -14.43 7.41 12.90
CA TYR A 209 -13.29 6.53 12.75
C TYR A 209 -13.25 5.95 11.35
N ILE A 210 -12.04 5.82 10.82
CA ILE A 210 -11.75 4.98 9.65
C ILE A 210 -11.08 3.74 10.19
N ALA A 211 -11.55 2.59 9.75
CA ALA A 211 -10.96 1.32 10.13
C ALA A 211 -10.62 0.47 8.92
N VAL A 212 -9.72 -0.48 9.12
CA VAL A 212 -9.36 -1.47 8.12
C VAL A 212 -9.49 -2.86 8.72
N VAL A 213 -10.04 -3.78 7.94
CA VAL A 213 -10.14 -5.20 8.26
C VAL A 213 -9.53 -5.98 7.10
N ALA A 214 -8.45 -6.68 7.39
CA ALA A 214 -7.73 -7.51 6.43
C ALA A 214 -8.16 -8.96 6.54
N ARG A 215 -8.49 -9.59 5.41
CA ARG A 215 -8.67 -11.04 5.34
C ARG A 215 -7.30 -11.67 5.17
N LEU A 216 -6.87 -12.40 6.19
CA LEU A 216 -5.49 -12.77 6.36
C LEU A 216 -5.39 -14.26 6.72
N GLY A 217 -5.75 -15.09 5.74
CA GLY A 217 -5.87 -16.54 5.89
C GLY A 217 -6.93 -16.96 6.92
N ASP A 218 -6.95 -18.25 7.26
CA ASP A 218 -7.98 -18.81 8.14
C ASP A 218 -7.69 -18.62 9.64
N ASN A 219 -6.45 -18.31 10.01
CA ASN A 219 -6.06 -18.05 11.40
C ASN A 219 -4.97 -16.96 11.45
N PRO A 220 -5.39 -15.67 11.46
CA PRO A 220 -4.44 -14.57 11.47
C PRO A 220 -3.69 -14.51 12.80
N LYS A 221 -2.39 -14.79 12.76
CA LYS A 221 -1.50 -14.61 13.92
C LYS A 221 -1.14 -13.14 14.18
N GLY A 222 -1.26 -12.28 13.16
CA GLY A 222 -0.95 -10.87 13.25
C GLY A 222 -2.18 -10.00 13.45
N ARG A 223 -1.96 -8.68 13.53
CA ARG A 223 -3.04 -7.70 13.63
C ARG A 223 -3.80 -7.65 12.31
N TRP A 224 -5.02 -8.15 12.29
CA TRP A 224 -5.87 -8.18 11.09
C TRP A 224 -6.85 -7.00 11.01
N LYS A 225 -6.91 -6.16 12.06
CA LYS A 225 -7.74 -4.96 12.11
C LYS A 225 -7.01 -3.79 12.77
N ASP A 226 -7.38 -2.58 12.35
CA ASP A 226 -6.92 -1.34 12.96
C ASP A 226 -7.92 -0.20 12.72
N ALA A 227 -7.90 0.83 13.56
CA ALA A 227 -8.79 1.99 13.46
C ALA A 227 -8.10 3.29 13.86
N VAL A 228 -8.44 4.37 13.16
CA VAL A 228 -7.94 5.72 13.42
C VAL A 228 -9.08 6.70 13.50
N ARG A 229 -8.98 7.66 14.43
CA ARG A 229 -9.99 8.70 14.62
C ARG A 229 -9.80 9.83 13.61
N ILE A 230 -10.91 10.34 13.06
CA ILE A 230 -10.92 11.45 12.11
C ILE A 230 -11.97 12.50 12.44
N GLN A 231 -11.93 13.63 11.74
CA GLN A 231 -12.79 14.78 11.92
C GLN A 231 -13.81 14.81 10.79
N ALA A 232 -15.10 14.76 11.12
CA ALA A 232 -16.17 14.62 10.12
C ALA A 232 -16.36 15.84 9.18
N ARG A 233 -15.81 17.01 9.55
CA ARG A 233 -16.10 18.29 8.90
C ARG A 233 -14.84 19.15 8.73
N GLY A 234 -14.66 19.72 7.54
CA GLY A 234 -13.68 20.77 7.27
C GLY A 234 -12.24 20.31 7.03
N TYR A 235 -12.01 19.02 6.82
CA TYR A 235 -10.66 18.46 6.64
C TYR A 235 -10.53 17.59 5.38
N ASN A 236 -9.31 17.55 4.85
CA ASN A 236 -8.84 16.53 3.93
C ASN A 236 -7.91 15.61 4.74
N HIS A 237 -8.35 14.37 4.94
CA HIS A 237 -7.58 13.34 5.60
C HIS A 237 -6.87 12.49 4.55
N THR A 238 -5.60 12.20 4.75
CA THR A 238 -4.92 11.10 4.07
C THR A 238 -4.58 10.04 5.10
N VAL A 239 -5.10 8.83 4.88
CA VAL A 239 -4.84 7.67 5.74
C VAL A 239 -3.99 6.67 4.98
N HIS A 240 -2.91 6.23 5.60
CA HIS A 240 -2.02 5.21 5.06
C HIS A 240 -2.37 3.84 5.64
N VAL A 241 -2.59 2.87 4.74
CA VAL A 241 -2.82 1.46 5.06
C VAL A 241 -1.58 0.69 4.66
N HIS A 242 -0.89 0.11 5.63
CA HIS A 242 0.33 -0.67 5.44
C HIS A 242 0.09 -2.13 5.78
N PHE A 243 0.46 -3.02 4.86
CA PHE A 243 0.42 -4.48 5.08
C PHE A 243 1.84 -5.04 5.11
N GLU A 244 2.22 -5.67 6.20
CA GLU A 244 3.54 -6.30 6.35
C GLU A 244 3.47 -7.43 7.37
N ASN A 245 4.28 -8.48 7.19
CA ASN A 245 4.43 -9.58 8.16
C ASN A 245 3.10 -10.20 8.61
N ASN A 246 2.15 -10.33 7.68
CA ASN A 246 0.81 -10.84 7.98
C ASN A 246 0.12 -10.00 9.08
N ALA A 247 0.24 -8.68 8.98
CA ALA A 247 -0.46 -7.71 9.79
C ALA A 247 -0.85 -6.48 8.95
N VAL A 248 -1.88 -5.77 9.39
CA VAL A 248 -2.30 -4.47 8.86
C VAL A 248 -2.08 -3.40 9.92
N GLU A 249 -1.62 -2.24 9.48
CA GLU A 249 -1.48 -1.05 10.28
C GLU A 249 -2.10 0.14 9.56
N LEU A 250 -2.84 0.94 10.31
CA LEU A 250 -3.48 2.15 9.83
C LEU A 250 -2.83 3.37 10.49
N ARG A 251 -2.34 4.31 9.67
CA ARG A 251 -1.72 5.55 10.15
C ARG A 251 -2.37 6.75 9.51
N GLN A 252 -2.61 7.80 10.29
CA GLN A 252 -2.98 9.09 9.74
C GLN A 252 -1.70 9.76 9.22
N ASP A 253 -1.61 9.95 7.91
CA ASP A 253 -0.42 10.50 7.26
C ASP A 253 -0.45 12.03 7.26
N SER A 254 -1.58 12.60 6.83
CA SER A 254 -1.77 14.05 6.86
C SER A 254 -3.22 14.45 7.12
N GLU A 255 -3.38 15.61 7.75
CA GLU A 255 -4.65 16.26 8.01
C GLU A 255 -4.51 17.73 7.66
N TYR A 256 -5.15 18.14 6.57
CA TYR A 256 -5.18 19.54 6.15
C TYR A 256 -6.58 20.09 6.33
N ARG A 257 -6.67 21.25 6.96
CA ARG A 257 -7.92 21.98 7.08
C ARG A 257 -8.21 22.63 5.72
N ARG A 258 -9.43 22.48 5.19
CA ARG A 258 -9.80 22.95 3.84
C ARG A 258 -9.90 24.47 3.69
N ASP A 259 -9.76 25.22 4.77
CA ASP A 259 -9.86 26.68 4.81
C ASP A 259 -8.49 27.40 4.73
N LYS A 260 -7.40 26.66 4.49
CA LYS A 260 -6.03 27.18 4.38
C LYS A 260 -5.38 26.89 3.03
#